data_AF-A0A7L2QGP8-F1
#
_entry.id   AF-A0A7L2QGP8-F1
#
_cell.length_a   1.000
_cell.length_b   1.000
_cell.length_c   1.000
_cell.angle_alpha   90.00
_cell.angle_beta   90.00
_cell.angle_gamma   90.00
#
_symmetry.space_group_name_H-M   'P 1'
#
loop_
_entity.id
_entity.type
_entity.pdbx_description
1 polymer ?
#
loop_
_entity_poly.entity_id
_entity_poly.type
_entity_poly.pdbx_seq_one_letter_code
_entity_poly.pdbx_strand_id
1 'polypeptide(L)'
;ESNNTKSSAPLLTQRYLRLVTKDGHSTFQMAGAQGRGVAYLRDVWGILMDMRWRWMMLVFSASFVIHWLVFAVLWYLLAEMNGDLELDHDAPPDNHTICVKYITSFTAAFSFSLETQLTIGYGTMFPSGDCPSAIALLAIQMVLGLMLEAFLTGAFVAKIARPKNRALSIRFSRSAVVTHSEGKPHLMFQVANTRSSPLTSVQISAILYQEQESGQLHQTSIDFHLDSITADKCPFFIFPLTYYHSITASSPLAALLQREAPHHFELVVFLSAVQEGTGETCQRRTSYLPSEILVYHRFASLLARNAKGEYQTKMENFDKTIPELPAAADSKSPKRTDKEIRINGQHIDSFQLCETGLTE
;
A
#
# COMPACT_ATOMS: atom_id res chain seq x y z
N GLU A 1 -18.66 64.61 3.16
CA GLU A 1 -18.36 63.49 4.09
C GLU A 1 -19.31 62.34 3.74
N SER A 2 -18.95 61.08 3.52
CA SER A 2 -17.70 60.34 3.64
C SER A 2 -17.65 59.26 2.55
N ASN A 3 -16.51 59.14 1.85
CA ASN A 3 -16.16 58.01 1.00
C ASN A 3 -16.17 56.72 1.83
N ASN A 4 -16.82 55.67 1.33
CA ASN A 4 -16.69 54.33 1.89
C ASN A 4 -16.31 53.33 0.78
N THR A 5 -15.07 53.45 0.30
CA THR A 5 -14.38 52.44 -0.48
C THR A 5 -14.14 51.22 0.41
N LYS A 6 -15.03 50.24 0.37
CA LYS A 6 -14.75 48.90 0.88
C LYS A 6 -13.67 48.28 -0.01
N SER A 7 -12.45 48.32 0.51
CA SER A 7 -11.33 47.51 0.03
C SER A 7 -11.73 46.04 0.06
N SER A 8 -12.10 45.50 -1.10
CA SER A 8 -12.21 44.06 -1.32
C SER A 8 -10.81 43.44 -1.16
N ALA A 9 -10.63 42.74 -0.05
CA ALA A 9 -9.47 41.88 0.20
C ALA A 9 -9.24 40.93 -0.99
N PRO A 10 -7.98 40.58 -1.30
CA PRO A 10 -7.70 39.67 -2.41
C PRO A 10 -8.39 38.33 -2.11
N LEU A 11 -9.20 37.89 -3.08
CA LEU A 11 -9.87 36.60 -3.08
C LEU A 11 -8.87 35.51 -2.68
N LEU A 12 -9.20 34.77 -1.63
CA LEU A 12 -8.56 33.50 -1.28
C LEU A 12 -8.41 32.71 -2.58
N THR A 13 -7.15 32.46 -2.97
CA THR A 13 -6.80 31.61 -4.10
C THR A 13 -7.59 30.33 -3.96
N GLN A 14 -8.47 30.05 -4.94
CA GLN A 14 -9.30 28.86 -4.96
C GLN A 14 -8.38 27.65 -4.81
N ARG A 15 -8.36 27.04 -3.62
CA ARG A 15 -7.54 25.85 -3.34
C ARG A 15 -8.21 24.69 -4.05
N TYR A 16 -7.71 24.37 -5.24
CA TYR A 16 -8.13 23.18 -5.97
C TYR A 16 -7.89 21.95 -5.10
N LEU A 17 -8.92 21.11 -4.99
CA LEU A 17 -8.88 19.92 -4.17
C LEU A 17 -8.04 18.86 -4.90
N ARG A 18 -6.92 18.47 -4.30
CA ARG A 18 -6.08 17.36 -4.76
C ARG A 18 -6.91 16.07 -4.88
N LEU A 19 -6.87 15.40 -6.03
CA LEU A 19 -7.59 14.17 -6.32
C LEU A 19 -6.97 12.95 -5.63
N VAL A 20 -5.64 12.87 -5.61
CA VAL A 20 -4.90 11.76 -4.98
C VAL A 20 -3.92 12.34 -3.99
N THR A 21 -3.96 11.95 -2.72
CA THR A 21 -3.00 12.42 -1.71
C THR A 21 -1.57 11.98 -2.04
N LYS A 22 -0.55 12.64 -1.46
CA LYS A 22 0.85 12.18 -1.56
C LYS A 22 1.03 10.72 -1.13
N ASP A 23 0.23 10.26 -0.18
CA ASP A 23 0.25 8.88 0.31
C ASP A 23 -0.55 7.90 -0.57
N GLY A 24 -1.20 8.40 -1.62
CA GLY A 24 -1.94 7.62 -2.60
C GLY A 24 -3.40 7.33 -2.22
N HIS A 25 -4.02 8.10 -1.33
CA HIS A 25 -5.46 7.97 -1.08
C HIS A 25 -6.24 8.82 -2.08
N SER A 26 -7.32 8.27 -2.65
CA SER A 26 -8.24 9.05 -3.48
C SER A 26 -9.12 9.91 -2.58
N THR A 27 -9.28 11.19 -2.90
CA THR A 27 -10.16 12.12 -2.21
C THR A 27 -11.57 12.17 -2.81
N PHE A 28 -11.80 11.43 -3.91
CA PHE A 28 -13.07 11.40 -4.61
C PHE A 28 -14.17 10.78 -3.74
N GLN A 29 -15.22 11.54 -3.46
CA GLN A 29 -16.43 11.06 -2.80
C GLN A 29 -17.52 10.84 -3.87
N MET A 30 -17.95 9.60 -4.06
CA MET A 30 -19.16 9.32 -4.86
C MET A 30 -20.40 9.75 -4.06
N ALA A 31 -20.97 10.90 -4.38
CA ALA A 31 -22.30 11.28 -3.91
C ALA A 31 -23.37 10.51 -4.72
N GLY A 32 -24.36 9.91 -4.04
CA GLY A 32 -25.54 9.34 -4.71
C GLY A 32 -25.55 7.84 -5.01
N ALA A 33 -24.68 7.03 -4.41
CA ALA A 33 -24.76 5.55 -4.54
C ALA A 33 -25.92 4.94 -3.72
N GLN A 34 -27.15 5.31 -4.05
CA GLN A 34 -28.39 4.81 -3.46
C GLN A 34 -28.61 3.36 -3.93
N GLY A 35 -28.35 2.38 -3.05
CA GLY A 35 -28.49 0.94 -3.35
C GLY A 35 -27.32 0.04 -2.91
N ARG A 36 -26.24 0.62 -2.35
CA ARG A 36 -25.04 -0.15 -1.97
C ARG A 36 -25.24 -1.13 -0.80
N GLY A 37 -26.20 -0.93 0.11
CA GLY A 37 -26.31 -1.75 1.32
C GLY A 37 -26.45 -3.25 1.03
N VAL A 38 -27.35 -3.63 0.12
CA VAL A 38 -27.63 -5.04 -0.20
C VAL A 38 -26.55 -5.66 -1.10
N ALA A 39 -26.04 -4.90 -2.08
CA ALA A 39 -24.96 -5.37 -2.95
C ALA A 39 -23.61 -5.51 -2.21
N TYR A 40 -23.36 -4.66 -1.20
CA TYR A 40 -22.17 -4.72 -0.34
C TYR A 40 -22.21 -5.97 0.55
N LEU A 41 -23.37 -6.31 1.13
CA LEU A 41 -23.55 -7.55 1.89
C LEU A 41 -23.36 -8.82 1.06
N ARG A 42 -23.43 -8.74 -0.27
CA ARG A 42 -23.12 -9.88 -1.15
C ARG A 42 -21.62 -10.22 -1.19
N ASP A 43 -20.74 -9.29 -0.82
CA ASP A 43 -19.29 -9.48 -0.75
C ASP A 43 -18.79 -9.56 0.70
N VAL A 44 -19.38 -10.47 1.49
CA VAL A 44 -18.97 -10.69 2.90
C VAL A 44 -17.48 -10.99 3.01
N TRP A 45 -16.92 -11.74 2.05
CA TRP A 45 -15.50 -12.09 2.03
C TRP A 45 -14.60 -10.87 1.82
N GLY A 46 -14.90 -10.01 0.84
CA GLY A 46 -14.17 -8.77 0.61
C GLY A 46 -14.21 -7.86 1.83
N ILE A 47 -15.38 -7.70 2.44
CA ILE A 47 -15.55 -6.90 3.67
C ILE A 47 -14.66 -7.45 4.80
N LEU A 48 -14.72 -8.76 5.07
CA LEU A 48 -13.89 -9.40 6.10
C LEU A 48 -12.40 -9.16 5.87
N MET A 49 -11.97 -9.25 4.61
CA MET A 49 -10.57 -9.05 4.23
C MET A 49 -10.12 -7.58 4.28
N ASP A 50 -11.03 -6.62 4.12
CA ASP A 50 -10.74 -5.19 4.17
C ASP A 50 -10.91 -4.55 5.55
N MET A 51 -11.62 -5.19 6.48
CA MET A 51 -11.72 -4.76 7.87
C MET A 51 -10.34 -4.55 8.52
N ARG A 52 -10.24 -3.62 9.47
CA ARG A 52 -9.02 -3.48 10.29
C ARG A 52 -8.88 -4.71 11.20
N TRP A 53 -7.65 -5.05 11.58
CA TRP A 53 -7.35 -6.18 12.47
C TRP A 53 -8.20 -6.22 13.74
N ARG A 54 -8.38 -5.07 14.42
CA ARG A 54 -9.21 -4.98 15.64
C ARG A 54 -10.66 -5.45 15.42
N TRP A 55 -11.26 -5.06 14.30
CA TRP A 55 -12.63 -5.44 13.96
C TRP A 55 -12.73 -6.90 13.52
N MET A 56 -11.73 -7.41 12.79
CA MET A 56 -11.68 -8.82 12.43
C MET A 56 -11.56 -9.73 13.66
N MET A 57 -10.66 -9.39 14.60
CA MET A 57 -10.52 -10.15 15.85
C MET A 57 -11.82 -10.12 16.66
N LEU A 58 -12.51 -8.97 16.72
CA LEU A 58 -13.81 -8.86 17.36
C LEU A 58 -14.86 -9.75 16.70
N VAL A 59 -14.96 -9.74 15.37
CA VAL A 59 -15.89 -10.60 14.61
C VAL A 59 -15.60 -12.08 14.87
N PHE A 60 -14.32 -12.48 14.92
CA PHE A 60 -13.91 -13.85 15.19
C PHE A 60 -14.29 -14.27 16.61
N SER A 61 -13.92 -13.48 17.61
CA SER A 61 -14.31 -13.74 19.01
C SER A 61 -15.83 -13.79 19.18
N ALA A 62 -16.56 -12.86 18.56
CA ALA A 62 -18.02 -12.86 18.60
C ALA A 62 -18.61 -14.12 17.95
N SER A 63 -18.04 -14.58 16.82
CA SER A 63 -18.52 -15.80 16.15
C SER A 63 -18.37 -17.05 17.01
N PHE A 64 -17.27 -17.19 17.76
CA PHE A 64 -17.08 -18.28 18.72
C PHE A 64 -18.09 -18.18 19.87
N VAL A 65 -18.23 -17.00 20.50
CA VAL A 65 -19.16 -16.81 21.61
C VAL A 65 -20.61 -17.07 21.18
N ILE A 66 -21.02 -16.58 20.01
CA ILE A 66 -22.36 -16.84 19.46
C ILE A 66 -22.56 -18.35 19.23
N HIS A 67 -21.56 -19.05 18.68
CA HIS A 67 -21.67 -20.49 18.47
C HIS A 67 -21.82 -21.24 19.80
N TRP A 68 -20.99 -20.94 20.80
CA TRP A 68 -21.11 -21.52 22.15
C TRP A 68 -22.47 -21.24 22.77
N LEU A 69 -22.99 -20.02 22.64
CA LEU A 69 -24.31 -19.66 23.18
C LEU A 69 -25.45 -20.40 22.46
N VAL A 70 -25.40 -20.53 21.13
CA VAL A 70 -26.42 -21.27 20.38
C VAL A 70 -26.45 -22.73 20.82
N PHE A 71 -25.30 -23.39 20.93
CA PHE A 71 -25.25 -24.78 21.39
C PHE A 71 -25.54 -24.92 22.88
N ALA A 72 -25.18 -23.96 23.72
CA ALA A 72 -25.60 -23.92 25.12
C ALA A 72 -27.13 -23.93 25.26
N VAL A 73 -27.83 -23.13 24.44
CA VAL A 73 -29.29 -23.13 24.39
C VAL A 73 -29.81 -24.49 23.93
N LEU A 74 -29.22 -25.09 22.88
CA LEU A 74 -29.65 -26.42 22.41
C LEU A 74 -29.43 -27.52 23.45
N TRP A 75 -28.31 -27.51 24.18
CA TRP A 75 -28.04 -28.44 25.27
C TRP A 75 -28.97 -28.25 26.46
N TYR A 76 -29.24 -26.99 26.82
CA TYR A 76 -30.19 -26.67 27.88
C TYR A 76 -31.60 -27.13 27.54
N LEU A 77 -32.07 -26.84 26.31
CA LEU A 77 -33.36 -27.31 25.82
C LEU A 77 -33.43 -28.84 25.75
N LEU A 78 -32.36 -29.51 25.34
CA LEU A 78 -32.32 -30.98 25.34
C LEU A 78 -32.50 -31.53 26.77
N ALA A 79 -31.78 -30.97 27.74
CA ALA A 79 -31.89 -31.37 29.13
C ALA A 79 -33.28 -31.07 29.71
N GLU A 80 -33.88 -29.92 29.35
CA GLU A 80 -35.24 -29.53 29.78
C GLU A 80 -36.32 -30.42 29.19
N MET A 81 -36.22 -30.72 27.89
CA MET A 81 -37.15 -31.62 27.20
C MET A 81 -37.04 -33.07 27.67
N ASN A 82 -35.84 -33.51 28.05
CA ASN A 82 -35.65 -34.82 28.66
C ASN A 82 -36.12 -34.84 30.13
N GLY A 83 -36.12 -33.70 30.82
CA GLY A 83 -36.47 -33.60 32.24
C GLY A 83 -35.27 -33.79 33.18
N ASP A 84 -34.06 -33.51 32.72
CA ASP A 84 -32.81 -33.76 33.44
C ASP A 84 -32.49 -32.68 34.51
N LEU A 85 -32.99 -31.45 34.37
CA LEU A 85 -32.50 -30.28 35.13
C LEU A 85 -32.65 -30.40 36.65
N GLU A 86 -33.75 -30.98 37.11
CA GLU A 86 -34.11 -31.05 38.54
C GLU A 86 -33.81 -32.41 39.17
N LEU A 87 -33.28 -33.35 38.39
CA LEU A 87 -33.00 -34.70 38.86
C LEU A 87 -31.67 -34.76 39.61
N ASP A 88 -31.59 -35.71 40.56
CA ASP A 88 -30.29 -36.11 41.12
C ASP A 88 -29.56 -36.95 40.06
N HIS A 89 -28.51 -36.37 39.48
CA HIS A 89 -27.73 -37.03 38.43
C HIS A 89 -26.89 -38.22 38.93
N ASP A 90 -26.70 -38.37 40.25
CA ASP A 90 -25.99 -39.50 40.86
C ASP A 90 -26.93 -40.64 41.26
N ALA A 91 -28.23 -40.37 41.38
CA ALA A 91 -29.26 -41.35 41.67
C ALA A 91 -30.52 -41.13 40.80
N PRO A 92 -30.43 -41.29 39.46
CA PRO A 92 -31.59 -41.13 38.59
C PRO A 92 -32.66 -42.19 38.86
N PRO A 93 -33.95 -41.89 38.61
CA PRO A 93 -35.02 -42.87 38.62
C PRO A 93 -34.75 -44.04 37.66
N ASP A 94 -35.14 -45.27 38.03
CA ASP A 94 -34.88 -46.48 37.23
C ASP A 94 -35.46 -46.43 35.79
N ASN A 95 -36.44 -45.56 35.54
CA ASN A 95 -37.10 -45.40 34.25
C ASN A 95 -36.63 -44.17 33.45
N HIS A 96 -35.56 -43.51 33.89
CA HIS A 96 -35.09 -42.26 33.29
C HIS A 96 -33.61 -42.32 32.91
N THR A 97 -33.30 -42.04 31.65
CA THR A 97 -31.92 -41.95 31.16
C THR A 97 -31.51 -40.49 31.04
N ILE A 98 -30.47 -40.11 31.80
CA ILE A 98 -29.90 -38.76 31.71
C ILE A 98 -29.13 -38.63 30.40
N CYS A 99 -29.43 -37.58 29.63
CA CYS A 99 -28.79 -37.37 28.34
C CYS A 99 -27.37 -36.81 28.50
N VAL A 100 -27.14 -35.86 29.39
CA VAL A 100 -25.81 -35.33 29.73
C VAL A 100 -25.66 -35.18 31.23
N LYS A 101 -24.60 -35.74 31.80
CA LYS A 101 -24.37 -35.70 33.25
C LYS A 101 -24.02 -34.27 33.71
N TYR A 102 -24.67 -33.82 34.79
CA TYR A 102 -24.47 -32.54 35.48
C TYR A 102 -24.78 -31.26 34.69
N ILE A 103 -25.66 -31.30 33.69
CA ILE A 103 -26.28 -30.09 33.13
C ILE A 103 -27.52 -29.72 33.94
N THR A 104 -27.33 -29.00 35.05
CA THR A 104 -28.42 -28.56 35.95
C THR A 104 -28.82 -27.09 35.76
N SER A 105 -28.06 -26.32 34.98
CA SER A 105 -28.30 -24.89 34.75
C SER A 105 -27.84 -24.47 33.36
N PHE A 106 -28.31 -23.31 32.90
CA PHE A 106 -27.85 -22.73 31.63
C PHE A 106 -26.33 -22.49 31.63
N THR A 107 -25.76 -22.07 32.77
CA THR A 107 -24.32 -21.89 32.90
C THR A 107 -23.56 -23.21 32.74
N ALA A 108 -24.08 -24.31 33.29
CA ALA A 108 -23.51 -25.63 33.08
C ALA A 108 -23.60 -26.07 31.61
N ALA A 109 -24.75 -25.83 30.94
CA ALA A 109 -24.91 -26.10 29.52
C ALA A 109 -23.94 -25.26 28.65
N PHE A 110 -23.70 -24.00 29.02
CA PHE A 110 -22.73 -23.13 28.35
C PHE A 110 -21.30 -23.63 28.53
N SER A 111 -20.91 -23.97 29.76
CA SER A 111 -19.60 -24.57 30.04
C SER A 111 -19.41 -25.86 29.25
N PHE A 112 -20.41 -26.76 29.24
CA PHE A 112 -20.35 -27.99 28.46
C PHE A 112 -20.18 -27.71 26.96
N SER A 113 -20.96 -26.78 26.38
CA SER A 113 -20.84 -26.40 24.98
C SER A 113 -19.43 -25.88 24.64
N LEU A 114 -18.89 -24.98 25.47
CA LEU A 114 -17.56 -24.41 25.31
C LEU A 114 -16.47 -25.50 25.42
N GLU A 115 -16.52 -26.33 26.46
CA GLU A 115 -15.56 -27.41 26.72
C GLU A 115 -15.53 -28.43 25.58
N THR A 116 -16.72 -28.76 25.10
CA THR A 116 -16.95 -29.70 24.02
C THR A 116 -16.32 -29.18 22.74
N GLN A 117 -16.66 -27.96 22.30
CA GLN A 117 -16.13 -27.41 21.04
C GLN A 117 -14.63 -27.10 21.09
N LEU A 118 -14.13 -26.58 22.21
CA LEU A 118 -12.70 -26.31 22.36
C LEU A 118 -11.90 -27.58 22.66
N THR A 119 -12.55 -28.74 22.74
CA THR A 119 -11.93 -30.05 23.04
C THR A 119 -11.15 -30.04 24.36
N ILE A 120 -11.60 -29.22 25.32
CA ILE A 120 -11.01 -29.15 26.66
C ILE A 120 -11.39 -30.40 27.45
N GLY A 121 -12.70 -30.70 27.49
CA GLY A 121 -13.25 -31.90 28.11
C GLY A 121 -12.74 -32.19 29.51
N TYR A 122 -13.08 -31.35 30.51
CA TYR A 122 -12.63 -31.57 31.89
C TYR A 122 -13.10 -32.92 32.46
N GLY A 123 -14.14 -33.52 31.86
CA GLY A 123 -14.59 -34.88 32.15
C GLY A 123 -15.63 -34.99 33.27
N THR A 124 -16.01 -33.87 33.87
CA THR A 124 -17.12 -33.81 34.84
C THR A 124 -18.46 -33.99 34.14
N MET A 125 -18.69 -33.28 33.03
CA MET A 125 -19.88 -33.38 32.20
C MET A 125 -19.60 -34.25 30.96
N PHE A 126 -20.45 -35.23 30.70
CA PHE A 126 -20.32 -36.10 29.53
C PHE A 126 -21.69 -36.61 29.06
N PRO A 127 -21.90 -36.77 27.74
CA PRO A 127 -23.14 -37.29 27.19
C PRO A 127 -23.24 -38.80 27.37
N SER A 128 -24.44 -39.30 27.65
CA SER A 128 -24.72 -40.74 27.72
C SER A 128 -24.88 -41.35 26.33
N GLY A 129 -24.32 -42.55 26.13
CA GLY A 129 -24.52 -43.34 24.92
C GLY A 129 -25.96 -43.85 24.74
N ASP A 130 -26.73 -43.88 25.83
CA ASP A 130 -28.12 -44.34 25.84
C ASP A 130 -29.13 -43.26 25.41
N CYS A 131 -28.66 -42.02 25.16
CA CYS A 131 -29.47 -40.92 24.64
C CYS A 131 -29.00 -40.52 23.23
N PRO A 132 -29.61 -41.07 22.16
CA PRO A 132 -29.19 -40.80 20.77
C PRO A 132 -29.26 -39.32 20.36
N SER A 133 -30.20 -38.57 20.93
CA SER A 133 -30.34 -37.12 20.69
C SER A 133 -29.14 -36.34 21.20
N ALA A 134 -28.56 -36.71 22.35
CA ALA A 134 -27.33 -36.11 22.86
C ALA A 134 -26.14 -36.41 21.94
N ILE A 135 -25.98 -37.66 21.50
CA ILE A 135 -24.91 -38.03 20.57
C ILE A 135 -25.05 -37.32 19.22
N ALA A 136 -26.28 -37.18 18.70
CA ALA A 136 -26.54 -36.45 17.47
C ALA A 136 -26.22 -34.95 17.61
N LEU A 137 -26.64 -34.31 18.71
CA LEU A 137 -26.36 -32.90 18.98
C LEU A 137 -24.85 -32.64 19.13
N LEU A 138 -24.15 -33.54 19.82
CA LEU A 138 -22.68 -33.52 19.93
C LEU A 138 -22.02 -33.60 18.55
N ALA A 139 -22.44 -34.54 17.70
CA ALA A 139 -21.87 -34.70 16.37
C ALA A 139 -22.10 -33.46 15.50
N ILE A 140 -23.31 -32.88 15.54
CA ILE A 140 -23.64 -31.64 14.82
C ILE A 140 -22.78 -30.47 15.33
N GLN A 141 -22.62 -30.34 16.65
CA GLN A 141 -21.76 -29.31 17.24
C GLN A 141 -20.31 -29.45 16.79
N MET A 142 -19.76 -30.67 16.79
CA MET A 142 -18.40 -30.92 16.32
C MET A 142 -18.21 -30.53 14.86
N VAL A 143 -19.09 -30.99 13.97
CA VAL A 143 -18.97 -30.71 12.54
C VAL A 143 -19.06 -29.21 12.26
N LEU A 144 -20.06 -28.53 12.83
CA LEU A 144 -20.23 -27.08 12.62
C LEU A 144 -19.10 -26.26 13.29
N GLY A 145 -18.61 -26.71 14.45
CA GLY A 145 -17.48 -26.09 15.14
C GLY A 145 -16.19 -26.17 14.33
N LEU A 146 -15.87 -27.35 13.78
CA LEU A 146 -14.71 -27.55 12.92
C LEU A 146 -14.81 -26.74 11.62
N MET A 147 -16.00 -26.67 11.01
CA MET A 147 -16.21 -25.81 9.83
C MET A 147 -15.97 -24.34 10.14
N LEU A 148 -16.46 -23.85 11.28
CA LEU A 148 -16.22 -22.48 11.74
C LEU A 148 -14.72 -22.23 11.96
N GLU A 149 -14.03 -23.10 12.68
CA GLU A 149 -12.59 -22.97 12.96
C GLU A 149 -11.75 -22.96 11.67
N ALA A 150 -12.05 -23.85 10.73
CA ALA A 150 -11.37 -23.90 9.43
C ALA A 150 -11.58 -22.61 8.64
N PHE A 151 -12.80 -22.07 8.63
CA PHE A 151 -13.10 -20.81 7.95
C PHE A 151 -12.34 -19.63 8.57
N LEU A 152 -12.38 -19.49 9.90
CA LEU A 152 -11.70 -18.40 10.60
C LEU A 152 -10.18 -18.46 10.41
N THR A 153 -9.60 -19.66 10.51
CA THR A 153 -8.17 -19.89 10.26
C THR A 153 -7.79 -19.56 8.82
N GLY A 154 -8.58 -20.02 7.85
CA GLY A 154 -8.37 -19.71 6.43
C GLY A 154 -8.43 -18.20 6.15
N ALA A 155 -9.41 -17.50 6.72
CA ALA A 155 -9.53 -16.06 6.62
C ALA A 155 -8.35 -15.33 7.31
N PHE A 156 -7.90 -15.80 8.47
CA PHE A 156 -6.75 -15.25 9.17
C PHE A 156 -5.48 -15.35 8.32
N VAL A 157 -5.17 -16.54 7.82
CA VAL A 157 -4.00 -16.80 6.96
C VAL A 157 -4.08 -15.98 5.67
N ALA A 158 -5.25 -15.96 5.01
CA ALA A 158 -5.45 -15.17 3.79
C ALA A 158 -5.21 -13.68 4.03
N LYS A 159 -5.60 -13.13 5.19
CA LYS A 159 -5.35 -11.72 5.50
C LYS A 159 -3.88 -11.42 5.80
N ILE A 160 -3.18 -12.32 6.49
CA ILE A 160 -1.72 -12.20 6.73
C ILE A 160 -0.96 -12.23 5.41
N ALA A 161 -1.38 -13.12 4.50
CA ALA A 161 -0.76 -13.26 3.19
C ALA A 161 -0.87 -11.98 2.35
N ARG A 162 -1.86 -11.10 2.59
CA ARG A 162 -2.02 -9.88 1.78
C ARG A 162 -0.84 -8.91 1.95
N PRO A 163 -0.17 -8.49 0.86
CA PRO A 163 1.02 -7.64 0.90
C PRO A 163 0.72 -6.14 1.11
N LYS A 164 -0.33 -5.79 1.87
CA LYS A 164 -0.78 -4.39 2.06
C LYS A 164 0.34 -3.49 2.62
N ASN A 165 1.24 -4.06 3.42
CA ASN A 165 2.36 -3.32 4.02
C ASN A 165 3.56 -3.16 3.09
N ARG A 166 3.65 -3.94 2.00
CA ARG A 166 4.80 -3.89 1.09
C ARG A 166 4.80 -2.62 0.25
N ALA A 167 3.62 -2.17 -0.20
CA ALA A 167 3.49 -0.90 -0.90
C ALA A 167 4.00 0.31 -0.08
N LEU A 168 3.93 0.24 1.26
CA LEU A 168 4.41 1.31 2.14
C LEU A 168 5.94 1.43 2.18
N SER A 169 6.70 0.40 1.79
CA SER A 169 8.16 0.51 1.66
C SER A 169 8.60 1.19 0.37
N ILE A 170 7.66 1.54 -0.51
CA ILE A 170 7.93 2.29 -1.73
C ILE A 170 7.68 3.76 -1.44
N ARG A 171 8.75 4.55 -1.55
CA ARG A 171 8.74 5.99 -1.30
C ARG A 171 8.97 6.75 -2.60
N PHE A 172 8.10 7.69 -2.91
CA PHE A 172 8.30 8.68 -3.97
C PHE A 172 8.97 9.94 -3.41
N SER A 173 9.70 10.67 -4.25
CA SER A 173 10.21 11.99 -3.89
C SER A 173 9.06 12.94 -3.58
N ARG A 174 9.28 13.87 -2.65
CA ARG A 174 8.25 14.86 -2.27
C ARG A 174 7.89 15.80 -3.42
N SER A 175 8.89 16.17 -4.20
CA SER A 175 8.75 17.05 -5.37
C SER A 175 9.20 16.32 -6.62
N ALA A 176 8.67 16.74 -7.77
CA ALA A 176 9.25 16.46 -9.07
C ALA A 176 10.08 17.68 -9.50
N VAL A 177 11.05 17.48 -10.38
CA VAL A 177 11.94 18.55 -10.83
C VAL A 177 12.00 18.59 -12.35
N VAL A 178 12.16 19.78 -12.92
CA VAL A 178 12.44 19.97 -14.35
C VAL A 178 13.88 20.43 -14.50
N THR A 179 14.71 19.55 -15.05
CA THR A 179 16.13 19.83 -15.35
C THR A 179 16.31 19.94 -16.86
N HIS A 180 17.36 20.66 -17.27
CA HIS A 180 17.71 20.82 -18.69
C HIS A 180 18.97 20.03 -19.00
N SER A 181 18.81 18.83 -19.54
CA SER A 181 19.93 18.02 -20.02
C SER A 181 20.08 18.19 -21.52
N GLU A 182 21.28 18.49 -22.00
CA GLU A 182 21.56 18.70 -23.43
C GLU A 182 20.61 19.72 -24.11
N GLY A 183 20.20 20.74 -23.36
CA GLY A 183 19.28 21.79 -23.85
C GLY A 183 17.80 21.35 -23.95
N LYS A 184 17.45 20.13 -23.56
CA LYS A 184 16.06 19.63 -23.55
C LYS A 184 15.52 19.58 -22.12
N PRO A 185 14.31 20.09 -21.86
CA PRO A 185 13.69 19.99 -20.55
C PRO A 185 13.18 18.56 -20.29
N HIS A 186 13.50 18.04 -19.11
CA HIS A 186 13.06 16.73 -18.65
C HIS A 186 12.40 16.86 -17.28
N LEU A 187 11.17 16.36 -17.15
CA LEU A 187 10.50 16.23 -15.86
C LEU A 187 10.96 14.93 -15.19
N MET A 188 11.41 15.00 -13.95
CA MET A 188 11.96 13.88 -13.21
C MET A 188 11.34 13.73 -11.83
N PHE A 189 11.20 12.49 -11.37
CA PHE A 189 10.94 12.17 -9.96
C PHE A 189 11.72 10.93 -9.54
N GLN A 190 11.91 10.77 -8.24
CA GLN A 190 12.63 9.62 -7.70
C GLN A 190 11.70 8.67 -6.97
N VAL A 191 12.06 7.39 -6.98
CA VAL A 191 11.37 6.35 -6.24
C VAL A 191 12.39 5.45 -5.57
N ALA A 192 12.17 5.09 -4.31
CA ALA A 192 13.08 4.25 -3.54
C ALA A 192 12.35 3.12 -2.84
N ASN A 193 13.00 1.96 -2.79
CA ASN A 193 12.63 0.86 -1.93
C ASN A 193 13.35 1.03 -0.59
N THR A 194 12.60 1.21 0.49
CA THR A 194 13.16 1.43 1.83
C THR A 194 13.43 0.13 2.59
N ARG A 195 13.13 -1.04 1.99
CA ARG A 195 13.43 -2.36 2.57
C ARG A 195 14.55 -3.03 1.78
N SER A 196 15.28 -3.90 2.47
CA SER A 196 16.40 -4.66 1.88
C SER A 196 15.97 -5.72 0.88
N SER A 197 14.79 -6.32 1.05
CA SER A 197 14.26 -7.27 0.07
C SER A 197 13.95 -6.53 -1.23
N PRO A 198 14.36 -7.06 -2.39
CA PRO A 198 14.16 -6.40 -3.67
C PRO A 198 12.70 -6.47 -4.12
N LEU A 199 12.40 -5.64 -5.10
CA LEU A 199 11.21 -5.71 -5.92
C LEU A 199 11.64 -5.89 -7.37
N THR A 200 10.88 -6.64 -8.15
CA THR A 200 11.17 -6.94 -9.55
C THR A 200 10.05 -6.43 -10.45
N SER A 201 10.32 -6.37 -11.76
CA SER A 201 9.35 -5.96 -12.78
C SER A 201 8.68 -4.61 -12.47
N VAL A 202 9.48 -3.62 -12.06
CA VAL A 202 8.95 -2.30 -11.68
C VAL A 202 8.54 -1.54 -12.93
N GLN A 203 7.29 -1.09 -12.93
CA GLN A 203 6.67 -0.34 -14.01
C GLN A 203 6.03 0.94 -13.46
N ILE A 204 6.20 2.03 -14.21
CA ILE A 204 5.54 3.30 -13.94
C ILE A 204 4.46 3.55 -14.99
N SER A 205 3.36 4.13 -14.56
CA SER A 205 2.36 4.75 -15.43
C SER A 205 2.00 6.08 -14.81
N ALA A 206 1.91 7.15 -15.61
CA ALA A 206 1.49 8.45 -15.12
C ALA A 206 0.29 8.97 -15.90
N ILE A 207 -0.63 9.60 -15.19
CA ILE A 207 -1.83 10.22 -15.77
C ILE A 207 -1.83 11.68 -15.35
N LEU A 208 -1.94 12.55 -16.34
CA LEU A 208 -2.13 13.97 -16.16
C LEU A 208 -3.62 14.28 -16.16
N TYR A 209 -4.10 14.82 -15.05
CA TYR A 209 -5.48 15.28 -14.87
C TYR A 209 -5.53 16.78 -15.07
N GLN A 210 -6.37 17.24 -16.00
CA GLN A 210 -6.59 18.66 -16.29
C GLN A 210 -8.08 18.97 -16.21
N GLU A 211 -8.43 20.02 -15.48
CA GLU A 211 -9.80 20.53 -15.49
C GLU A 211 -9.95 21.48 -16.67
N GLN A 212 -10.86 21.14 -17.58
CA GLN A 212 -11.16 21.97 -18.74
C GLN A 212 -12.20 23.02 -18.37
N GLU A 213 -12.26 24.14 -19.11
CA GLU A 213 -13.22 25.23 -18.84
C GLU A 213 -14.69 24.77 -18.83
N SER A 214 -15.00 23.65 -19.49
CA SER A 214 -16.31 22.98 -19.48
C SER A 214 -16.66 22.30 -18.15
N GLY A 215 -15.74 22.26 -17.18
CA GLY A 215 -15.87 21.51 -15.93
C GLY A 215 -15.60 20.01 -16.07
N GLN A 216 -15.18 19.54 -17.25
CA GLN A 216 -14.80 18.15 -17.47
C GLN A 216 -13.33 17.91 -17.10
N LEU A 217 -13.07 16.78 -16.44
CA LEU A 217 -11.72 16.34 -16.11
C LEU A 217 -11.13 15.52 -17.27
N HIS A 218 -10.19 16.11 -18.00
CA HIS A 218 -9.43 15.45 -19.06
C HIS A 218 -8.30 14.61 -18.46
N GLN A 219 -8.11 13.40 -18.97
CA GLN A 219 -7.05 12.47 -18.53
C GLN A 219 -6.13 12.16 -19.71
N THR A 220 -4.83 12.41 -19.55
CA THR A 220 -3.83 12.13 -20.59
C THR A 220 -2.72 11.26 -20.02
N SER A 221 -2.42 10.13 -20.67
CA SER A 221 -1.29 9.28 -20.26
C SER A 221 0.04 9.97 -20.56
N ILE A 222 0.99 9.86 -19.64
CA ILE A 222 2.35 10.36 -19.79
C ILE A 222 3.32 9.23 -19.51
N ASP A 223 4.19 8.97 -20.48
CA ASP A 223 5.18 7.92 -20.38
C ASP A 223 6.45 8.44 -19.69
N PHE A 224 6.93 7.66 -18.72
CA PHE A 224 8.16 7.91 -17.99
C PHE A 224 9.11 6.74 -18.22
N HIS A 225 10.38 7.06 -18.45
CA HIS A 225 11.41 6.07 -18.76
C HIS A 225 12.53 6.10 -17.71
N LEU A 226 13.24 4.98 -17.62
CA LEU A 226 14.46 4.83 -16.82
C LEU A 226 15.67 5.21 -17.64
N ASP A 227 16.68 5.76 -16.97
CA ASP A 227 17.87 6.26 -17.66
C ASP A 227 18.65 5.07 -18.24
N SER A 228 18.93 5.14 -19.53
CA SER A 228 19.79 4.19 -20.25
C SER A 228 19.32 2.72 -20.25
N ILE A 229 18.07 2.45 -19.83
CA ILE A 229 17.45 1.12 -19.89
C ILE A 229 16.38 1.16 -20.98
N THR A 230 16.61 0.42 -22.07
CA THR A 230 15.66 0.25 -23.19
C THR A 230 14.47 -0.66 -22.83
N ALA A 231 14.53 -1.35 -21.69
CA ALA A 231 13.42 -2.17 -21.21
C ALA A 231 12.35 -1.33 -20.51
N ASP A 232 11.08 -1.56 -20.87
CA ASP A 232 9.92 -0.91 -20.25
C ASP A 232 9.77 -1.18 -18.74
N LYS A 233 10.42 -2.25 -18.26
CA LYS A 233 10.37 -2.70 -16.86
C LYS A 233 11.76 -2.74 -16.26
N CYS A 234 11.91 -2.15 -15.09
CA CYS A 234 13.13 -2.34 -14.31
C CYS A 234 13.16 -3.78 -13.77
N PRO A 235 14.18 -4.59 -14.09
CA PRO A 235 14.26 -5.95 -13.59
C PRO A 235 14.48 -5.99 -12.08
N PHE A 236 15.13 -4.97 -11.51
CA PHE A 236 15.61 -5.03 -10.14
C PHE A 236 15.60 -3.68 -9.43
N PHE A 237 14.82 -3.59 -8.35
CA PHE A 237 14.65 -2.38 -7.56
C PHE A 237 15.16 -2.54 -6.13
N ILE A 238 16.47 -2.29 -5.99
CA ILE A 238 17.21 -2.26 -4.71
C ILE A 238 17.65 -0.85 -4.32
N PHE A 239 18.06 -0.05 -5.29
CA PHE A 239 18.49 1.32 -5.08
C PHE A 239 17.45 2.30 -5.64
N PRO A 240 17.48 3.57 -5.21
CA PRO A 240 16.57 4.57 -5.73
C PRO A 240 16.70 4.72 -7.25
N LEU A 241 15.56 4.76 -7.92
CA LEU A 241 15.43 4.93 -9.35
C LEU A 241 14.95 6.35 -9.64
N THR A 242 15.48 6.95 -10.71
CA THR A 242 14.98 8.24 -11.23
C THR A 242 14.29 7.97 -12.55
N TYR A 243 13.03 8.39 -12.64
CA TYR A 243 12.25 8.32 -13.87
C TYR A 243 12.19 9.71 -14.50
N TYR A 244 12.32 9.77 -15.82
CA TYR A 244 12.23 11.02 -16.57
C TYR A 244 11.20 10.95 -17.70
N HIS A 245 10.61 12.10 -17.99
CA HIS A 245 9.77 12.35 -19.14
C HIS A 245 10.38 13.51 -19.93
N SER A 246 10.68 13.28 -21.21
CA SER A 246 11.19 14.30 -22.11
C SER A 246 10.06 15.24 -22.52
N ILE A 247 10.18 16.53 -22.18
CA ILE A 247 9.18 17.53 -22.53
C ILE A 247 9.48 18.02 -23.96
N THR A 248 8.96 17.30 -24.95
CA THR A 248 8.99 17.68 -26.37
C THR A 248 7.81 18.61 -26.69
N ALA A 249 7.79 19.22 -27.88
CA ALA A 249 6.66 20.04 -28.34
C ALA A 249 5.31 19.27 -28.39
N SER A 250 5.34 17.95 -28.49
CA SER A 250 4.16 17.08 -28.45
C SER A 250 3.77 16.64 -27.04
N SER A 251 4.59 16.94 -26.02
CA SER A 251 4.29 16.59 -24.64
C SER A 251 3.12 17.44 -24.11
N PRO A 252 2.12 16.84 -23.45
CA PRO A 252 1.02 17.60 -22.85
C PRO A 252 1.50 18.54 -21.72
N LEU A 253 2.70 18.32 -21.18
CA LEU A 253 3.31 19.18 -20.15
C LEU A 253 4.01 20.41 -20.73
N ALA A 254 4.28 20.44 -22.04
CA ALA A 254 5.08 21.50 -22.66
C ALA A 254 4.42 22.88 -22.57
N ALA A 255 3.09 22.93 -22.74
CA ALA A 255 2.32 24.15 -22.55
C ALA A 255 2.09 24.47 -21.07
N LEU A 256 1.85 23.45 -20.25
CA LEU A 256 1.45 23.62 -18.84
C LEU A 256 2.57 24.10 -17.92
N LEU A 257 3.83 23.79 -18.27
CA LEU A 257 5.00 24.21 -17.50
C LEU A 257 5.54 25.57 -17.95
N GLN A 258 4.95 26.20 -18.96
CA GLN A 258 5.27 27.58 -19.35
C GLN A 258 4.67 28.56 -18.35
N ARG A 259 5.41 29.64 -18.07
CA ARG A 259 5.15 30.56 -16.94
C ARG A 259 3.95 31.49 -17.14
N GLU A 260 3.26 31.40 -18.28
CA GLU A 260 2.32 32.43 -18.73
C GLU A 260 0.91 32.31 -18.11
N ALA A 261 0.53 31.17 -17.52
CA ALA A 261 -0.71 31.06 -16.75
C ALA A 261 -0.64 29.98 -15.65
N PRO A 262 -1.38 30.15 -14.53
CA PRO A 262 -1.55 29.08 -13.54
C PRO A 262 -2.45 27.99 -14.13
N HIS A 263 -1.83 27.03 -14.81
CA HIS A 263 -2.53 25.84 -15.27
C HIS A 263 -2.75 24.89 -14.09
N HIS A 264 -4.03 24.60 -13.82
CA HIS A 264 -4.42 23.68 -12.77
C HIS A 264 -4.43 22.26 -13.33
N PHE A 265 -3.38 21.51 -13.00
CA PHE A 265 -3.26 20.10 -13.35
C PHE A 265 -2.72 19.30 -12.17
N GLU A 266 -3.00 18.01 -12.15
CA GLU A 266 -2.42 17.07 -11.20
C GLU A 266 -1.79 15.91 -11.96
N LEU A 267 -0.49 15.69 -11.76
CA LEU A 267 0.21 14.54 -12.30
C LEU A 267 0.14 13.40 -11.27
N VAL A 268 -0.63 12.37 -11.57
CA VAL A 268 -0.71 11.17 -10.71
C VAL A 268 0.21 10.10 -11.28
N VAL A 269 1.08 9.56 -10.43
CA VAL A 269 2.04 8.52 -10.79
C VAL A 269 1.67 7.24 -10.07
N PHE A 270 1.63 6.15 -10.83
CA PHE A 270 1.36 4.79 -10.37
C PHE A 270 2.62 3.96 -10.57
N LEU A 271 3.03 3.25 -9.52
CA LEU A 271 4.08 2.25 -9.57
C LEU A 271 3.46 0.88 -9.30
N SER A 272 3.77 -0.06 -10.17
CA SER A 272 3.49 -1.48 -9.99
C SER A 272 4.80 -2.25 -9.92
N ALA A 273 4.93 -3.14 -8.94
CA ALA A 273 6.13 -3.95 -8.75
C ALA A 273 5.77 -5.32 -8.17
N VAL A 274 6.59 -6.32 -8.45
CA VAL A 274 6.42 -7.69 -7.97
C VAL A 274 7.37 -7.96 -6.82
N GLN A 275 6.87 -8.59 -5.75
CA GLN A 275 7.70 -8.99 -4.62
C GLN A 275 8.47 -10.27 -4.95
N GLU A 276 9.80 -10.22 -4.78
CA GLU A 276 10.63 -11.41 -4.90
C GLU A 276 10.25 -12.46 -3.84
N GLY A 277 10.18 -13.73 -4.23
CA GLY A 277 9.81 -14.85 -3.37
C GLY A 277 8.32 -15.18 -3.37
N THR A 278 7.43 -14.19 -3.20
CA THR A 278 5.97 -14.44 -3.18
C THR A 278 5.31 -14.29 -4.55
N GLY A 279 5.93 -13.55 -5.48
CA GLY A 279 5.34 -13.26 -6.80
C GLY A 279 4.14 -12.32 -6.76
N GLU A 280 3.78 -11.80 -5.59
CA GLU A 280 2.64 -10.90 -5.44
C GLU A 280 2.95 -9.52 -6.00
N THR A 281 1.96 -8.92 -6.67
CA THR A 281 2.07 -7.55 -7.17
C THR A 281 1.66 -6.55 -6.09
N CYS A 282 2.50 -5.55 -5.87
CA CYS A 282 2.20 -4.41 -5.02
C CYS A 282 2.10 -3.14 -5.87
N GLN A 283 1.18 -2.25 -5.49
CA GLN A 283 0.97 -0.98 -6.16
C GLN A 283 1.07 0.17 -5.18
N ARG A 284 1.77 1.23 -5.59
CA ARG A 284 1.88 2.48 -4.86
C ARG A 284 1.60 3.62 -5.82
N ARG A 285 0.97 4.69 -5.33
CA ARG A 285 0.68 5.88 -6.13
C ARG A 285 0.96 7.14 -5.35
N THR A 286 1.27 8.21 -6.06
CA THR A 286 1.49 9.57 -5.53
C THR A 286 0.95 10.58 -6.53
N SER A 287 0.87 11.85 -6.14
CA SER A 287 0.54 12.96 -7.02
C SER A 287 1.56 14.08 -6.93
N TYR A 288 1.69 14.85 -8.00
CA TYR A 288 2.42 16.11 -8.04
C TYR A 288 1.50 17.21 -8.53
N LEU A 289 1.27 18.19 -7.67
CA LEU A 289 0.63 19.45 -8.03
C LEU A 289 1.64 20.37 -8.74
N PRO A 290 1.20 21.43 -9.44
CA PRO A 290 2.11 22.34 -10.13
C PRO A 290 3.09 23.01 -9.17
N SER A 291 2.65 23.31 -7.94
CA SER A 291 3.49 23.85 -6.85
C SER A 291 4.53 22.86 -6.31
N GLU A 292 4.40 21.57 -6.64
CA GLU A 292 5.31 20.50 -6.22
C GLU A 292 6.26 20.09 -7.36
N ILE A 293 6.21 20.79 -8.50
CA ILE A 293 7.10 20.62 -9.64
C ILE A 293 8.06 21.81 -9.68
N LEU A 294 9.33 21.55 -9.37
CA LEU A 294 10.37 22.58 -9.28
C LEU A 294 11.09 22.73 -10.61
N VAL A 295 10.88 23.85 -11.29
CA VAL A 295 11.55 24.14 -12.56
C VAL A 295 12.99 24.62 -12.32
N TYR A 296 13.91 24.26 -13.21
CA TYR A 296 15.35 24.55 -13.10
C TYR A 296 15.96 23.99 -11.82
N HIS A 297 15.62 22.75 -11.51
CA HIS A 297 16.16 22.03 -10.36
C HIS A 297 16.61 20.64 -10.80
N ARG A 298 17.60 20.11 -10.10
CA ARG A 298 18.05 18.72 -10.22
C ARG A 298 18.09 18.06 -8.84
N PHE A 299 17.98 16.74 -8.80
CA PHE A 299 18.16 16.00 -7.55
C PHE A 299 19.63 16.01 -7.10
N ALA A 300 19.85 16.03 -5.78
CA ALA A 300 21.16 15.82 -5.20
C ALA A 300 21.64 14.38 -5.47
N SER A 301 22.96 14.17 -5.55
CA SER A 301 23.51 12.83 -5.79
C SER A 301 23.16 11.88 -4.65
N LEU A 302 22.60 10.72 -5.01
CA LEU A 302 22.14 9.69 -4.09
C LEU A 302 23.17 8.59 -3.84
N LEU A 303 23.97 8.26 -4.85
CA LEU A 303 24.96 7.19 -4.76
C LEU A 303 26.30 7.78 -4.36
N ALA A 304 26.90 7.21 -3.32
CA ALA A 304 28.26 7.51 -2.90
C ALA A 304 29.02 6.20 -2.68
N ARG A 305 30.35 6.27 -2.67
CA ARG A 305 31.19 5.16 -2.23
C ARG A 305 31.65 5.41 -0.80
N ASN A 306 31.64 4.37 0.02
CA ASN A 306 32.20 4.43 1.37
C ASN A 306 33.74 4.32 1.33
N ALA A 307 34.40 4.42 2.49
CA ALA A 307 35.86 4.31 2.60
C ALA A 307 36.41 2.92 2.17
N LYS A 308 35.56 1.90 2.13
CA LYS A 308 35.89 0.54 1.66
C LYS A 308 35.62 0.34 0.16
N GLY A 309 35.12 1.36 -0.54
CA GLY A 309 34.81 1.32 -1.96
C GLY A 309 33.42 0.76 -2.32
N GLU A 310 32.60 0.39 -1.33
CA GLU A 310 31.25 -0.15 -1.53
C GLU A 310 30.25 0.97 -1.83
N TYR A 311 29.24 0.68 -2.65
CA TYR A 311 28.15 1.62 -2.95
C TYR A 311 27.22 1.79 -1.75
N GLN A 312 26.95 3.04 -1.39
CA GLN A 312 26.01 3.41 -0.35
C GLN A 312 25.05 4.48 -0.84
N THR A 313 23.76 4.30 -0.55
CA THR A 313 22.73 5.29 -0.84
C THR A 313 22.61 6.30 0.31
N LYS A 314 22.83 7.58 0.02
CA LYS A 314 22.58 8.69 0.94
C LYS A 314 21.11 9.06 0.96
N MET A 315 20.30 8.32 1.69
CA MET A 315 18.84 8.52 1.73
C MET A 315 18.44 9.91 2.24
N GLU A 316 19.31 10.58 3.01
CA GLU A 316 19.17 11.99 3.38
C GLU A 316 19.05 12.95 2.18
N ASN A 317 19.59 12.58 1.02
CA ASN A 317 19.57 13.38 -0.19
C ASN A 317 18.37 13.07 -1.10
N PHE A 318 17.55 12.07 -0.76
CA PHE A 318 16.47 11.58 -1.62
C PHE A 318 15.42 12.64 -1.98
N ASP A 319 15.11 13.54 -1.06
CA ASP A 319 14.20 14.66 -1.31
C ASP A 319 14.94 15.98 -1.59
N LYS A 320 16.29 15.99 -1.54
CA LYS A 320 17.07 17.22 -1.70
C LYS A 320 17.20 17.58 -3.17
N THR A 321 16.80 18.81 -3.50
CA THR A 321 16.90 19.38 -4.84
C THR A 321 17.86 20.57 -4.84
N ILE A 322 18.64 20.72 -5.91
CA ILE A 322 19.62 21.79 -6.10
C ILE A 322 19.15 22.64 -7.29
N PRO A 323 19.07 23.98 -7.15
CA PRO A 323 18.79 24.86 -8.27
C PRO A 323 19.85 24.75 -9.36
N GLU A 324 19.40 24.73 -10.60
CA GLU A 324 20.22 24.75 -11.80
C GLU A 324 20.15 26.16 -12.39
N LEU A 325 21.28 26.88 -12.45
CA LEU A 325 21.28 28.16 -13.15
C LEU A 325 21.02 27.91 -14.64
N PRO A 326 20.14 28.68 -15.29
CA PRO A 326 19.99 28.61 -16.73
C PRO A 326 21.36 28.85 -17.37
N ALA A 327 21.81 27.93 -18.23
CA ALA A 327 22.94 28.22 -19.09
C ALA A 327 22.60 29.51 -19.85
N ALA A 328 23.43 30.54 -19.70
CA ALA A 328 23.19 31.83 -20.34
C ALA A 328 23.01 31.61 -21.86
N ALA A 329 21.88 32.10 -22.38
CA ALA A 329 21.60 32.07 -23.82
C ALA A 329 22.72 32.84 -24.55
N ASP A 330 23.40 32.14 -25.46
CA ASP A 330 24.27 32.66 -26.52
C ASP A 330 25.16 33.88 -26.17
N SER A 331 26.30 33.63 -25.54
CA SER A 331 27.51 34.36 -25.93
C SER A 331 28.28 33.52 -26.95
N LYS A 332 28.06 33.79 -28.24
CA LYS A 332 28.96 33.36 -29.30
C LYS A 332 30.37 33.88 -29.01
N SER A 333 31.27 33.00 -28.57
CA SER A 333 32.71 33.15 -28.82
C SER A 333 33.37 31.77 -28.77
N PRO A 334 34.51 31.61 -29.47
CA PRO A 334 34.67 30.61 -30.51
C PRO A 334 35.03 29.24 -29.96
N LYS A 335 34.62 28.21 -30.71
CA LYS A 335 35.12 26.83 -30.72
C LYS A 335 36.37 26.67 -29.85
N ARG A 336 36.16 26.35 -28.57
CA ARG A 336 37.17 25.65 -27.80
C ARG A 336 37.20 24.27 -28.43
N THR A 337 38.14 24.06 -29.32
CA THR A 337 38.51 22.74 -29.82
C THR A 337 38.62 21.84 -28.61
N ASP A 338 37.66 20.94 -28.46
CA ASP A 338 37.89 19.70 -27.73
C ASP A 338 39.10 19.07 -28.41
N LYS A 339 40.27 19.29 -27.83
CA LYS A 339 41.39 18.38 -28.05
C LYS A 339 40.90 17.07 -27.43
N GLU A 340 40.34 16.23 -28.29
CA GLU A 340 40.22 14.80 -28.04
C GLU A 340 41.65 14.31 -27.73
N ILE A 341 41.97 14.17 -26.44
CA ILE A 341 43.19 13.50 -26.02
C ILE A 341 42.91 12.01 -26.20
N ARG A 342 43.08 11.54 -27.44
CA ARG A 342 43.43 10.15 -27.71
C ARG A 342 44.94 10.02 -27.56
N ILE A 343 45.35 9.39 -26.47
CA ILE A 343 46.65 8.73 -26.31
C ILE A 343 46.32 7.41 -25.61
N ASN A 344 46.39 6.23 -26.20
CA ASN A 344 46.68 5.74 -27.55
C ASN A 344 45.73 4.55 -27.74
N GLY A 345 45.13 4.37 -28.91
CA GLY A 345 44.99 2.99 -29.35
C GLY A 345 46.43 2.48 -29.50
N GLN A 346 46.98 1.64 -28.63
CA GLN A 346 46.41 0.75 -27.62
C GLN A 346 47.32 0.80 -26.40
N HIS A 347 46.81 0.97 -25.17
CA HIS A 347 47.72 1.31 -24.06
C HIS A 347 47.42 0.61 -22.73
N ILE A 348 48.40 -0.19 -22.30
CA ILE A 348 48.71 -0.57 -20.92
C ILE A 348 50.19 -0.21 -20.68
N ASP A 349 50.39 0.60 -19.65
CA ASP A 349 51.52 0.84 -18.74
C ASP A 349 52.98 0.60 -19.16
N SER A 350 53.77 1.69 -19.13
CA SER A 350 55.04 1.75 -18.35
C SER A 350 55.59 3.19 -18.20
N PHE A 351 55.69 3.62 -16.94
CA PHE A 351 56.77 4.39 -16.24
C PHE A 351 58.09 4.65 -17.02
N GLN A 352 58.94 5.69 -16.86
CA GLN A 352 59.19 6.76 -15.84
C GLN A 352 60.33 7.72 -16.33
N LEU A 353 60.48 8.91 -15.70
CA LEU A 353 61.67 9.80 -15.58
C LEU A 353 62.16 10.56 -16.86
N CYS A 354 62.73 11.78 -16.85
CA CYS A 354 63.47 12.54 -15.84
C CYS A 354 63.57 14.06 -16.21
N GLU A 355 63.76 14.89 -15.18
CA GLU A 355 64.61 16.11 -15.07
C GLU A 355 64.62 17.25 -16.12
N THR A 356 64.52 18.50 -15.61
CA THR A 356 65.68 19.40 -15.33
C THR A 356 65.11 20.77 -14.87
N GLY A 357 65.48 21.28 -13.68
CA GLY A 357 66.54 22.30 -13.47
C GLY A 357 65.91 23.72 -13.44
N LEU A 358 66.29 24.71 -12.61
CA LEU A 358 67.53 24.98 -11.87
C LEU A 358 67.36 26.27 -11.01
N THR A 359 68.26 26.42 -10.03
CA THR A 359 68.77 27.64 -9.32
C THR A 359 67.91 28.28 -8.22
N GLU A 360 68.45 28.65 -7.04
CA GLU A 360 69.83 28.65 -6.49
C GLU A 360 69.76 28.39 -4.98
#